data_AF-A0A6Q2XEV1-F1
#
_entry.id   AF-A0A6Q2XEV1-F1
#
_cell.length_a   1.000
_cell.length_b   1.000
_cell.length_c   1.000
_cell.angle_alpha   90.00
_cell.angle_beta   90.00
_cell.angle_gamma   90.00
#
_symmetry.space_group_name_H-M   'P 1'
#
loop_
_entity.id
_entity.type
_entity.pdbx_description
1 polymer ?
#
loop_
_entity_poly.entity_id
_entity_poly.type
_entity_poly.pdbx_seq_one_letter_code
_entity_poly.pdbx_strand_id
1 'polypeptide(L)'
;MSLVGALPFLKPCLSPSVSPGRQRRHTLPASEFRPLNTQDAISVFEIEREAFISVSGDCPLHLDEVRHFLTLCPELSMGWFEEGRLVAFIIGSLWDQERLTLDALTLHKPKGTTVHIHVLAVHRTFRQQGKGPILMWRYLQYLRCLPNVRRAVLMCEDFLVPFYQKSGFKVQGRCSITVASLTFTEMQYPVRGHAFMRRNSEATGVPQATLLLDEQTRKLQTALLLEDPIQRIESTLLLEEPAQGSESNLLLEEPAQGSKSALLLEEPAQGSKSALLLEE
;
A
#
# COMPACT_ATOMS: atom_id res chain seq x y z
N MET A 1 -35.41 -56.03 54.21
CA MET A 1 -34.27 -56.68 53.55
C MET A 1 -34.25 -56.25 52.09
N SER A 2 -33.13 -55.67 51.66
CA SER A 2 -32.64 -55.40 50.29
C SER A 2 -33.61 -54.93 49.19
N LEU A 3 -33.53 -53.62 48.86
CA LEU A 3 -33.96 -53.07 47.57
C LEU A 3 -32.78 -53.22 46.59
N VAL A 4 -32.91 -54.11 45.60
CA VAL A 4 -31.94 -54.28 44.51
C VAL A 4 -32.26 -53.25 43.43
N GLY A 5 -31.43 -52.21 43.35
CA GLY A 5 -31.49 -51.20 42.29
C GLY A 5 -31.00 -51.74 40.95
N ALA A 6 -31.78 -51.50 39.90
CA ALA A 6 -31.40 -51.78 38.51
C ALA A 6 -30.39 -50.73 38.02
N LEU A 7 -29.21 -51.17 37.59
CA LEU A 7 -28.24 -50.36 36.85
C LEU A 7 -28.42 -50.60 35.34
N PRO A 8 -28.49 -49.55 34.50
CA PRO A 8 -28.51 -49.72 33.05
C PRO A 8 -27.12 -50.05 32.51
N PHE A 9 -27.12 -50.94 31.52
CA PHE A 9 -25.96 -51.43 30.77
C PHE A 9 -25.23 -50.27 30.07
N LEU A 10 -24.07 -49.85 30.61
CA LEU A 10 -23.21 -48.86 29.96
C LEU A 10 -22.47 -49.53 28.79
N LYS A 11 -22.81 -49.13 27.57
CA LYS A 11 -22.02 -49.40 26.35
C LYS A 11 -20.64 -48.75 26.51
N PRO A 12 -19.53 -49.43 26.13
CA PRO A 12 -18.24 -48.77 26.06
C PRO A 12 -18.27 -47.69 24.97
N CYS A 13 -18.16 -46.42 25.36
CA CYS A 13 -17.87 -45.32 24.44
C CYS A 13 -16.48 -45.54 23.86
N LEU A 14 -16.43 -45.86 22.56
CA LEU A 14 -15.23 -45.74 21.75
C LEU A 14 -14.74 -44.29 21.87
N SER A 15 -13.52 -44.11 22.39
CA SER A 15 -12.81 -42.85 22.34
C SER A 15 -12.76 -42.35 20.89
N PRO A 16 -13.05 -41.07 20.60
CA PRO A 16 -12.83 -40.55 19.25
C PRO A 16 -11.35 -40.66 18.95
N SER A 17 -11.01 -41.49 17.97
CA SER A 17 -9.68 -41.51 17.38
C SER A 17 -9.37 -40.10 16.90
N VAL A 18 -8.37 -39.46 17.51
CA VAL A 18 -7.79 -38.21 17.00
C VAL A 18 -7.18 -38.55 15.66
N SER A 19 -7.94 -38.35 14.59
CA SER A 19 -7.40 -38.31 13.24
C SER A 19 -6.29 -37.26 13.24
N PRO A 20 -5.05 -37.59 12.87
CA PRO A 20 -4.01 -36.57 12.75
C PRO A 20 -4.52 -35.55 11.75
N GLY A 21 -4.72 -34.31 12.23
CA GLY A 21 -5.28 -33.23 11.44
C GLY A 21 -4.58 -33.18 10.10
N ARG A 22 -5.33 -33.40 9.02
CA ARG A 22 -4.84 -33.43 7.65
C ARG A 22 -4.19 -32.07 7.37
N GLN A 23 -2.88 -31.98 7.52
CA GLN A 23 -2.10 -30.77 7.30
C GLN A 23 -2.41 -30.31 5.87
N ARG A 24 -3.15 -29.21 5.74
CA ARG A 24 -3.50 -28.64 4.45
C ARG A 24 -2.18 -28.29 3.78
N ARG A 25 -1.90 -28.89 2.62
CA ARG A 25 -0.69 -28.57 1.84
C ARG A 25 -0.65 -27.05 1.68
N HIS A 26 0.42 -26.42 2.16
CA HIS A 26 0.61 -24.99 2.05
C HIS A 26 0.97 -24.68 0.58
N THR A 27 0.00 -24.19 -0.19
CA THR A 27 0.24 -23.56 -1.50
C THR A 27 0.36 -22.07 -1.29
N LEU A 28 1.23 -21.41 -2.07
CA LEU A 28 1.31 -19.95 -2.04
C LEU A 28 -0.03 -19.35 -2.48
N PRO A 29 -0.51 -18.29 -1.80
CA PRO A 29 -1.71 -17.60 -2.25
C PRO A 29 -1.45 -16.94 -3.62
N ALA A 30 -2.47 -16.92 -4.47
CA ALA A 30 -2.38 -16.26 -5.77
C ALA A 30 -2.15 -14.75 -5.61
N SER A 31 -2.82 -14.13 -4.63
CA SER A 31 -2.66 -12.72 -4.27
C SER A 31 -2.81 -12.57 -2.76
N GLU A 32 -1.91 -11.83 -2.13
CA GLU A 32 -1.99 -11.50 -0.70
C GLU A 32 -1.56 -10.06 -0.42
N PHE A 33 -2.16 -9.47 0.60
CA PHE A 33 -1.77 -8.18 1.16
C PHE A 33 -1.41 -8.36 2.64
N ARG A 34 -0.23 -7.91 3.03
CA ARG A 34 0.23 -8.03 4.42
C ARG A 34 1.23 -6.95 4.82
N PRO A 35 1.39 -6.67 6.12
CA PRO A 35 2.56 -5.96 6.61
C PRO A 35 3.85 -6.62 6.11
N LEU A 36 4.82 -5.79 5.79
CA LEU A 36 6.16 -6.23 5.45
C LEU A 36 6.90 -6.58 6.74
N ASN A 37 7.91 -7.44 6.61
CA ASN A 37 8.84 -7.76 7.68
C ASN A 37 10.28 -7.64 7.16
N THR A 38 11.26 -7.79 8.04
CA THR A 38 12.68 -7.60 7.69
C THR A 38 13.21 -8.57 6.63
N GLN A 39 12.55 -9.71 6.38
CA GLN A 39 12.89 -10.64 5.30
C GLN A 39 12.50 -10.08 3.92
N ASP A 40 11.48 -9.23 3.86
CA ASP A 40 11.03 -8.59 2.61
C ASP A 40 11.94 -7.43 2.17
N ALA A 41 12.86 -6.97 3.05
CA ALA A 41 13.67 -5.77 2.84
C ALA A 41 14.51 -5.80 1.55
N ILE A 42 15.01 -6.97 1.16
CA ILE A 42 15.79 -7.12 -0.08
C ILE A 42 14.87 -6.90 -1.29
N SER A 43 13.69 -7.52 -1.30
CA SER A 43 12.73 -7.37 -2.40
C SER A 43 12.20 -5.92 -2.50
N VAL A 44 11.99 -5.25 -1.37
CA VAL A 44 11.68 -3.82 -1.32
C VAL A 44 12.79 -3.02 -2.00
N PHE A 45 14.04 -3.19 -1.57
CA PHE A 45 15.17 -2.44 -2.10
C PHE A 45 15.41 -2.72 -3.59
N GLU A 46 15.18 -3.94 -4.07
CA GLU A 46 15.26 -4.26 -5.49
C GLU A 46 14.24 -3.50 -6.34
N ILE A 47 13.00 -3.36 -5.85
CA ILE A 47 11.96 -2.58 -6.51
C ILE A 47 12.32 -1.09 -6.46
N GLU A 48 12.82 -0.57 -5.33
CA GLU A 48 13.25 0.85 -5.23
C GLU A 48 14.40 1.17 -6.18
N ARG A 49 15.41 0.31 -6.24
CA ARG A 49 16.56 0.49 -7.12
C ARG A 49 16.11 0.61 -8.58
N GLU A 50 15.17 -0.21 -9.01
CA GLU A 50 14.65 -0.16 -10.38
C GLU A 50 13.73 1.05 -10.61
N ALA A 51 12.91 1.42 -9.63
CA ALA A 51 11.97 2.52 -9.75
C ALA A 51 12.63 3.91 -9.69
N PHE A 52 13.67 4.07 -8.88
CA PHE A 52 14.25 5.38 -8.55
C PHE A 52 15.71 5.52 -9.01
N ILE A 53 16.61 4.57 -8.72
CA ILE A 53 18.05 4.76 -9.05
C ILE A 53 18.28 4.84 -10.56
N SER A 54 17.53 4.08 -11.37
CA SER A 54 17.60 4.19 -12.84
C SER A 54 17.20 5.58 -13.38
N VAL A 55 16.61 6.41 -12.54
CA VAL A 55 15.88 7.62 -12.90
C VAL A 55 16.54 8.83 -12.22
N SER A 56 16.48 8.94 -10.89
CA SER A 56 17.08 10.01 -10.07
C SER A 56 18.52 9.74 -9.63
N GLY A 57 19.02 8.51 -9.76
CA GLY A 57 20.35 8.11 -9.27
C GLY A 57 20.41 7.81 -7.78
N ASP A 58 19.30 7.96 -7.05
CA ASP A 58 19.21 7.72 -5.60
C ASP A 58 17.84 7.12 -5.22
N CYS A 59 17.78 6.34 -4.15
CA CYS A 59 16.55 5.72 -3.64
C CYS A 59 15.99 6.50 -2.44
N PRO A 60 14.64 6.60 -2.30
CA PRO A 60 14.02 7.19 -1.12
C PRO A 60 14.44 6.50 0.19
N LEU A 61 14.58 5.17 0.19
CA LEU A 61 15.08 4.41 1.32
C LEU A 61 16.16 3.41 0.88
N HIS A 62 17.34 3.52 1.48
CA HIS A 62 18.39 2.52 1.36
C HIS A 62 18.05 1.26 2.15
N LEU A 63 18.70 0.14 1.85
CA LEU A 63 18.43 -1.16 2.47
C LEU A 63 18.43 -1.12 4.01
N ASP A 64 19.35 -0.35 4.62
CA ASP A 64 19.42 -0.22 6.08
C ASP A 64 18.26 0.60 6.65
N GLU A 65 17.79 1.62 5.92
CA GLU A 65 16.62 2.44 6.29
C GLU A 65 15.32 1.64 6.15
N VAL A 66 15.20 0.83 5.09
CA VAL A 66 14.11 -0.15 4.93
C VAL A 66 14.08 -1.09 6.13
N ARG A 67 15.21 -1.72 6.47
CA ARG A 67 15.30 -2.62 7.64
C ARG A 67 14.97 -1.90 8.93
N HIS A 68 15.40 -0.64 9.07
CA HIS A 68 15.13 0.18 10.23
C HIS A 68 13.63 0.34 10.46
N PHE A 69 12.87 0.80 9.45
CA PHE A 69 11.42 0.98 9.59
C PHE A 69 10.66 -0.34 9.74
N LEU A 70 11.07 -1.40 9.03
CA LEU A 70 10.45 -2.73 9.18
C LEU A 70 10.75 -3.39 10.53
N THR A 71 11.77 -2.91 11.25
CA THR A 71 12.04 -3.33 12.64
C THR A 71 11.25 -2.51 13.64
N LEU A 72 11.16 -1.19 13.44
CA LEU A 72 10.53 -0.29 14.41
C LEU A 72 9.00 -0.27 14.33
N CYS A 73 8.44 -0.24 13.12
CA CYS A 73 7.02 -0.07 12.88
C CYS A 73 6.53 -0.83 11.65
N PRO A 74 6.69 -2.17 11.58
CA PRO A 74 6.23 -2.98 10.46
C PRO A 74 4.71 -2.85 10.23
N GLU A 75 3.93 -2.52 11.25
CA GLU A 75 2.49 -2.27 11.17
C GLU A 75 2.14 -1.04 10.33
N LEU A 76 3.10 -0.17 10.00
CA LEU A 76 2.93 0.99 9.11
C LEU A 76 3.47 0.71 7.70
N SER A 77 3.66 -0.56 7.37
CA SER A 77 4.01 -1.01 6.03
C SER A 77 2.92 -1.89 5.44
N MET A 78 2.87 -1.98 4.11
CA MET A 78 1.97 -2.88 3.42
C MET A 78 2.58 -3.34 2.10
N GLY A 79 2.70 -4.65 1.91
CA GLY A 79 3.08 -5.27 0.65
C GLY A 79 1.88 -5.94 -0.02
N TRP A 80 1.87 -5.91 -1.35
CA TRP A 80 1.05 -6.76 -2.19
C TRP A 80 1.97 -7.81 -2.81
N PHE A 81 1.67 -9.08 -2.56
CA PHE A 81 2.37 -10.21 -3.16
C PHE A 81 1.46 -10.98 -4.13
N GLU A 82 2.03 -11.42 -5.24
CA GLU A 82 1.40 -12.34 -6.17
C GLU A 82 2.26 -13.61 -6.25
N GLU A 83 1.64 -14.76 -6.02
CA GLU A 83 2.33 -16.06 -5.97
C GLU A 83 3.57 -16.04 -5.06
N GLY A 84 3.48 -15.33 -3.93
CA GLY A 84 4.56 -15.17 -2.95
C GLY A 84 5.67 -14.17 -3.32
N ARG A 85 5.55 -13.44 -4.43
CA ARG A 85 6.51 -12.40 -4.84
C ARG A 85 5.97 -11.02 -4.58
N LEU A 86 6.77 -10.14 -3.97
CA LEU A 86 6.38 -8.74 -3.75
C LEU A 86 6.27 -8.02 -5.09
N VAL A 87 5.09 -7.45 -5.38
CA VAL A 87 4.84 -6.72 -6.64
C VAL A 87 4.62 -5.22 -6.42
N ALA A 88 4.19 -4.82 -5.23
CA ALA A 88 4.03 -3.42 -4.85
C ALA A 88 4.12 -3.27 -3.34
N PHE A 89 4.57 -2.13 -2.85
CA PHE A 89 4.67 -1.89 -1.42
C PHE A 89 4.54 -0.42 -1.02
N ILE A 90 4.21 -0.22 0.26
CA ILE A 90 4.24 1.05 0.97
C ILE A 90 5.07 0.87 2.25
N ILE A 91 5.95 1.82 2.55
CA ILE A 91 6.60 1.95 3.87
C ILE A 91 6.24 3.31 4.45
N GLY A 92 5.78 3.30 5.70
CA GLY A 92 5.49 4.51 6.47
C GLY A 92 6.08 4.46 7.87
N SER A 93 6.12 5.63 8.52
CA SER A 93 6.42 5.78 9.95
C SER A 93 5.50 6.82 10.59
N LEU A 94 5.53 6.94 11.92
CA LEU A 94 4.79 8.00 12.60
C LEU A 94 5.60 9.31 12.66
N TRP A 95 4.87 10.40 12.55
CA TRP A 95 5.35 11.77 12.63
C TRP A 95 4.50 12.61 13.59
N ASP A 96 5.13 13.57 14.25
CA ASP A 96 4.53 14.37 15.33
C ASP A 96 4.46 15.88 15.03
N GLN A 97 5.01 16.35 13.91
CA GLN A 97 4.93 17.76 13.51
C GLN A 97 3.90 18.00 12.41
N GLU A 98 3.54 19.27 12.19
CA GLU A 98 2.55 19.67 11.20
C GLU A 98 3.04 19.41 9.77
N ARG A 99 4.28 19.81 9.48
CA ARG A 99 4.95 19.72 8.18
C ARG A 99 6.06 18.69 8.20
N LEU A 100 6.43 18.17 7.03
CA LEU A 100 7.59 17.31 6.89
C LEU A 100 8.89 18.15 6.98
N THR A 101 9.85 17.65 7.75
CA THR A 101 11.22 18.18 7.87
C THR A 101 12.21 17.06 7.55
N LEU A 102 13.50 17.38 7.38
CA LEU A 102 14.52 16.39 7.03
C LEU A 102 14.56 15.19 8.00
N ASP A 103 14.31 15.44 9.29
CA ASP A 103 14.19 14.41 10.33
C ASP A 103 13.09 13.38 10.03
N ALA A 104 12.02 13.76 9.31
CA ALA A 104 10.92 12.87 8.99
C ALA A 104 11.32 11.75 8.02
N LEU A 105 12.46 11.86 7.31
CA LEU A 105 12.95 10.83 6.40
C LEU A 105 13.53 9.61 7.12
N THR A 106 14.08 9.80 8.32
CA THR A 106 14.80 8.74 9.06
C THR A 106 14.17 8.40 10.40
N LEU A 107 13.35 9.29 10.96
CA LEU A 107 12.77 9.10 12.28
C LEU A 107 11.37 8.46 12.25
N HIS A 108 11.14 7.60 13.23
CA HIS A 108 9.81 7.18 13.66
C HIS A 108 9.51 7.86 15.01
N LYS A 109 8.36 8.54 15.11
CA LYS A 109 7.89 9.22 16.32
C LYS A 109 6.69 8.45 16.91
N PRO A 110 6.87 7.53 17.88
CA PRO A 110 5.79 6.63 18.34
C PRO A 110 4.54 7.33 18.89
N LYS A 111 4.70 8.56 19.39
CA LYS A 111 3.60 9.39 19.92
C LYS A 111 2.95 10.27 18.85
N GLY A 112 3.43 10.20 17.62
CA GLY A 112 2.90 10.90 16.47
C GLY A 112 1.49 10.44 16.13
N THR A 113 0.71 11.35 15.56
CA THR A 113 -0.65 11.07 15.08
C THR A 113 -0.76 11.15 13.55
N THR A 114 0.37 11.40 12.89
CA THR A 114 0.48 11.53 11.45
C THR A 114 1.29 10.34 10.92
N VAL A 115 0.80 9.66 9.90
CA VAL A 115 1.60 8.66 9.19
C VAL A 115 2.33 9.35 8.05
N HIS A 116 3.66 9.35 8.08
CA HIS A 116 4.48 9.73 6.96
C HIS A 116 4.66 8.52 6.04
N ILE A 117 4.22 8.63 4.79
CA ILE A 117 4.46 7.62 3.75
C ILE A 117 5.79 7.98 3.08
N HIS A 118 6.84 7.22 3.40
CA HIS A 118 8.18 7.43 2.86
C HIS A 118 8.25 7.06 1.38
N VAL A 119 7.62 5.94 1.03
CA VAL A 119 7.70 5.39 -0.32
C VAL A 119 6.46 4.57 -0.65
N LEU A 120 6.01 4.72 -1.90
CA LEU A 120 5.09 3.84 -2.60
C LEU A 120 5.79 3.44 -3.91
N ALA A 121 5.97 2.15 -4.14
CA ALA A 121 6.55 1.66 -5.38
C ALA A 121 5.83 0.41 -5.89
N VAL A 122 5.80 0.28 -7.21
CA VAL A 122 5.26 -0.88 -7.93
C VAL A 122 6.36 -1.43 -8.83
N HIS A 123 6.56 -2.74 -8.79
CA HIS A 123 7.48 -3.46 -9.65
C HIS A 123 7.13 -3.20 -11.13
N ARG A 124 8.13 -2.92 -11.97
CA ARG A 124 7.95 -2.43 -13.36
C ARG A 124 6.95 -3.20 -14.21
N THR A 125 6.97 -4.54 -14.14
CA THR A 125 6.11 -5.40 -14.96
C THR A 125 4.63 -5.37 -14.54
N PHE A 126 4.35 -4.75 -13.39
CA PHE A 126 3.01 -4.64 -12.81
C PHE A 126 2.52 -3.19 -12.71
N ARG A 127 3.27 -2.25 -13.31
CA ARG A 127 2.83 -0.85 -13.47
C ARG A 127 1.71 -0.78 -14.51
N GLN A 128 0.91 0.27 -14.43
CA GLN A 128 -0.25 0.51 -15.32
C GLN A 128 -1.32 -0.60 -15.31
N GLN A 129 -1.40 -1.36 -14.21
CA GLN A 129 -2.43 -2.38 -13.98
C GLN A 129 -3.31 -2.02 -12.76
N GLY A 130 -3.37 -0.74 -12.38
CA GLY A 130 -4.12 -0.27 -11.21
C GLY A 130 -3.52 -0.64 -9.85
N LYS A 131 -2.36 -1.30 -9.79
CA LYS A 131 -1.80 -1.80 -8.52
C LYS A 131 -1.47 -0.71 -7.51
N GLY A 132 -0.87 0.40 -7.96
CA GLY A 132 -0.54 1.55 -7.11
C GLY A 132 -1.78 2.15 -6.44
N PRO A 133 -2.82 2.56 -7.22
CA PRO A 133 -4.08 3.04 -6.66
C PRO A 133 -4.76 2.06 -5.69
N ILE A 134 -4.81 0.77 -6.03
CA ILE A 134 -5.43 -0.26 -5.18
C ILE A 134 -4.67 -0.40 -3.85
N LEU A 135 -3.34 -0.46 -3.90
CA LEU A 135 -2.51 -0.57 -2.71
C LEU A 135 -2.63 0.68 -1.82
N MET A 136 -2.61 1.88 -2.43
CA MET A 136 -2.83 3.13 -1.72
C MET A 136 -4.20 3.17 -1.04
N TRP A 137 -5.28 2.83 -1.75
CA TRP A 137 -6.62 2.79 -1.17
C TRP A 137 -6.68 1.82 0.02
N ARG A 138 -6.13 0.61 -0.15
CA ARG A 138 -6.13 -0.42 0.91
C ARG A 138 -5.34 0.05 2.13
N TYR A 139 -4.20 0.69 1.91
CA TYR A 139 -3.39 1.26 2.98
C TYR A 139 -4.14 2.36 3.73
N LEU A 140 -4.78 3.30 3.04
CA LEU A 140 -5.60 4.34 3.66
C LEU A 140 -6.78 3.77 4.45
N GLN A 141 -7.43 2.70 3.97
CA GLN A 141 -8.48 2.01 4.73
C GLN A 141 -7.93 1.38 6.00
N TYR A 142 -6.76 0.74 5.90
CA TYR A 142 -6.07 0.16 7.04
C TYR A 142 -5.72 1.23 8.09
N LEU A 143 -5.23 2.40 7.69
CA LEU A 143 -4.91 3.49 8.61
C LEU A 143 -6.12 3.96 9.44
N ARG A 144 -7.34 3.86 8.93
CA ARG A 144 -8.59 4.19 9.66
C ARG A 144 -8.85 3.25 10.84
N CYS A 145 -8.22 2.08 10.85
CA CYS A 145 -8.33 1.08 11.91
C CYS A 145 -7.32 1.32 13.03
N LEU A 146 -6.32 2.18 12.83
CA LEU A 146 -5.32 2.50 13.83
C LEU A 146 -5.85 3.58 14.80
N PRO A 147 -5.71 3.39 16.13
CA PRO A 147 -6.37 4.26 17.12
C PRO A 147 -5.78 5.67 17.19
N ASN A 148 -4.50 5.85 16.85
CA ASN A 148 -3.80 7.12 17.04
C ASN A 148 -3.59 7.92 15.73
N VAL A 149 -3.93 7.34 14.58
CA VAL A 149 -3.68 7.95 13.27
C VAL A 149 -4.82 8.88 12.89
N ARG A 150 -4.50 10.15 12.65
CA ARG A 150 -5.45 11.22 12.31
C ARG A 150 -5.31 11.70 10.87
N ARG A 151 -4.12 11.55 10.29
CA ARG A 151 -3.83 11.91 8.90
C ARG A 151 -2.65 11.11 8.37
N ALA A 152 -2.57 10.98 7.05
CA ALA A 152 -1.39 10.54 6.34
C ALA A 152 -0.81 11.72 5.56
N VAL A 153 0.52 11.79 5.48
CA VAL A 153 1.26 12.79 4.72
C VAL A 153 2.31 12.11 3.85
N LEU A 154 2.62 12.73 2.73
CA LEU A 154 3.70 12.33 1.83
C LEU A 154 4.23 13.57 1.12
N MET A 155 5.37 13.40 0.46
CA MET A 155 5.88 14.37 -0.51
C MET A 155 6.06 13.68 -1.86
N CYS A 156 5.74 14.38 -2.95
CA CYS A 156 5.90 13.85 -4.29
C CYS A 156 6.31 14.94 -5.28
N GLU A 157 6.84 14.55 -6.42
CA GLU A 157 7.08 15.47 -7.54
C GLU A 157 5.77 15.95 -8.15
N ASP A 158 5.81 17.08 -8.86
CA ASP A 158 4.61 17.81 -9.26
C ASP A 158 3.70 17.00 -10.20
N PHE A 159 4.26 16.20 -11.11
CA PHE A 159 3.45 15.38 -12.03
C PHE A 159 2.74 14.21 -11.33
N LEU A 160 3.12 13.85 -10.10
CA LEU A 160 2.43 12.84 -9.28
C LEU A 160 1.28 13.41 -8.46
N VAL A 161 1.18 14.75 -8.36
CA VAL A 161 0.10 15.40 -7.61
C VAL A 161 -1.29 14.93 -8.06
N PRO A 162 -1.61 14.83 -9.37
CA PRO A 162 -2.91 14.33 -9.83
C PRO A 162 -3.21 12.90 -9.36
N PHE A 163 -2.21 12.02 -9.33
CA PHE A 163 -2.36 10.64 -8.84
C PHE A 163 -2.81 10.60 -7.37
N TYR A 164 -2.14 11.38 -6.52
CA TYR A 164 -2.47 11.44 -5.09
C TYR A 164 -3.78 12.20 -4.82
N GLN A 165 -4.10 13.22 -5.62
CA GLN A 165 -5.41 13.90 -5.55
C GLN A 165 -6.56 12.93 -5.87
N LYS A 166 -6.42 12.09 -6.91
CA LYS A 166 -7.40 11.02 -7.21
C LYS A 166 -7.55 10.02 -6.05
N SER A 167 -6.47 9.80 -5.29
CA SER A 167 -6.49 8.99 -4.05
C SER A 167 -7.05 9.73 -2.82
N GLY A 168 -7.45 11.00 -2.96
CA GLY A 168 -8.08 11.84 -1.94
C GLY A 168 -7.12 12.71 -1.13
N PHE A 169 -5.83 12.78 -1.49
CA PHE A 169 -4.89 13.70 -0.86
C PHE A 169 -5.13 15.15 -1.30
N LYS A 170 -4.78 16.09 -0.41
CA LYS A 170 -4.85 17.53 -0.64
C LYS A 170 -3.46 18.14 -0.58
N VAL A 171 -3.17 19.01 -1.54
CA VAL A 171 -1.91 19.77 -1.59
C VAL A 171 -1.78 20.66 -0.36
N GLN A 172 -0.62 20.63 0.29
CA GLN A 172 -0.24 21.53 1.40
C GLN A 172 0.75 22.62 0.94
N GLY A 173 1.24 22.55 -0.29
CA GLY A 173 2.26 23.45 -0.85
C GLY A 173 3.64 22.80 -0.92
N ARG A 174 4.66 23.59 -1.24
CA ARG A 174 6.04 23.09 -1.37
C ARG A 174 6.51 22.44 -0.06
N CYS A 175 7.17 21.29 -0.18
CA CYS A 175 7.84 20.63 0.93
C CYS A 175 9.13 21.39 1.29
N SER A 176 9.50 21.40 2.57
CA SER A 176 10.76 21.99 3.02
C SER A 176 11.98 21.12 2.67
N ILE A 177 11.74 19.85 2.37
CA ILE A 177 12.75 18.84 2.05
C ILE A 177 13.09 18.93 0.56
N THR A 178 14.38 18.91 0.25
CA THR A 178 14.92 18.75 -1.11
C THR A 178 15.93 17.61 -1.11
N VAL A 179 15.88 16.77 -2.14
CA VAL A 179 16.81 15.65 -2.31
C VAL A 179 17.55 15.86 -3.63
N ALA A 180 18.87 16.06 -3.55
CA ALA A 180 19.68 16.56 -4.66
C ALA A 180 19.06 17.84 -5.28
N SER A 181 18.69 17.81 -6.57
CA SER A 181 18.02 18.91 -7.28
C SER A 181 16.50 18.79 -7.33
N LEU A 182 15.92 17.75 -6.69
CA LEU A 182 14.48 17.50 -6.73
C LEU A 182 13.75 18.32 -5.67
N THR A 183 12.62 18.90 -6.09
CA THR A 183 11.69 19.61 -5.21
C THR A 183 10.37 18.89 -5.17
N PHE A 184 9.75 18.84 -4.00
CA PHE A 184 8.52 18.09 -3.79
C PHE A 184 7.37 18.99 -3.35
N THR A 185 6.16 18.58 -3.70
CA THR A 185 4.91 19.10 -3.16
C THR A 185 4.48 18.20 -2.01
N GLU A 186 4.24 18.79 -0.83
CA GLU A 186 3.73 18.07 0.34
C GLU A 186 2.21 17.88 0.20
N MET A 187 1.73 16.69 0.51
CA MET A 187 0.34 16.30 0.38
C MET A 187 -0.18 15.65 1.66
N GLN A 188 -1.46 15.87 1.96
CA GLN A 188 -2.12 15.42 3.18
C GLN A 188 -3.43 14.69 2.87
N TYR A 189 -3.66 13.57 3.55
CA TYR A 189 -4.93 12.86 3.58
C TYR A 189 -5.49 12.82 5.01
N PRO A 190 -6.69 13.38 5.28
CA PRO A 190 -7.31 13.27 6.59
C PRO A 190 -7.88 11.86 6.82
N VAL A 191 -7.39 11.16 7.85
CA VAL A 191 -7.89 9.83 8.22
C VAL A 191 -9.10 10.04 9.15
N ARG A 192 -10.29 10.11 8.55
CA ARG A 192 -11.54 10.36 9.29
C ARG A 192 -12.17 9.09 9.82
N GLY A 193 -12.34 9.00 11.14
CA GLY A 193 -13.22 8.04 11.79
C GLY A 193 -12.55 6.71 12.08
N HIS A 194 -12.54 6.34 13.35
CA HIS A 194 -12.33 4.96 13.76
C HIS A 194 -13.55 4.17 13.28
N ALA A 195 -13.40 3.34 12.25
CA ALA A 195 -14.47 2.46 11.77
C ALA A 195 -15.05 1.60 12.92
N PHE A 196 -14.28 1.42 14.01
CA PHE A 196 -14.60 0.60 15.16
C PHE A 196 -15.39 1.30 16.29
N MET A 197 -15.38 2.63 16.41
CA MET A 197 -16.05 3.31 17.54
C MET A 197 -17.57 3.43 17.42
N ARG A 198 -18.19 2.84 16.38
CA ARG A 198 -19.64 2.93 16.14
C ARG A 198 -20.48 1.81 16.74
N ARG A 199 -19.93 0.84 17.48
CA ARG A 199 -20.72 -0.31 17.96
C ARG A 199 -20.78 -0.60 19.47
N ASN A 200 -19.97 0.00 20.33
CA ASN A 200 -20.09 -0.22 21.78
C ASN A 200 -20.23 1.09 22.55
N SER A 201 -21.40 1.71 22.44
CA SER A 201 -21.91 2.60 23.49
C SER A 201 -22.55 1.73 24.57
N GLU A 202 -21.71 1.12 25.42
CA GLU A 202 -21.99 0.64 26.79
C GLU A 202 -20.88 -0.34 27.22
N ALA A 203 -19.85 0.18 27.90
CA ALA A 203 -19.10 -0.50 28.96
C ALA A 203 -17.95 0.41 29.41
N THR A 204 -18.10 0.97 30.59
CA THR A 204 -17.05 1.62 31.38
C THR A 204 -15.95 0.61 31.73
N GLY A 205 -14.70 0.86 31.30
CA GLY A 205 -13.52 0.10 31.73
C GLY A 205 -12.30 0.27 30.80
N VAL A 206 -11.20 0.84 31.31
CA VAL A 206 -9.93 1.08 30.60
C VAL A 206 -8.93 -0.06 30.94
N PRO A 207 -7.86 -0.35 30.16
CA PRO A 207 -7.92 -1.20 28.98
C PRO A 207 -6.87 -2.35 29.01
N GLN A 208 -7.28 -3.55 28.60
CA GLN A 208 -6.35 -4.62 28.22
C GLN A 208 -6.12 -4.57 26.69
N ALA A 209 -5.75 -3.39 26.18
CA ALA A 209 -5.89 -3.05 24.75
C ALA A 209 -4.77 -3.57 23.84
N THR A 210 -3.60 -3.96 24.35
CA THR A 210 -2.46 -4.30 23.46
C THR A 210 -2.58 -5.66 22.78
N LEU A 211 -3.18 -6.67 23.40
CA LEU A 211 -3.28 -8.02 22.82
C LEU A 211 -4.54 -8.22 21.96
N LEU A 212 -5.61 -7.50 22.26
CA LEU A 212 -6.86 -7.55 21.48
C LEU A 212 -6.71 -6.82 20.14
N LEU A 213 -5.89 -5.75 20.10
CA LEU A 213 -5.61 -5.04 18.84
C LEU A 213 -4.94 -5.97 17.82
N ASP A 214 -3.95 -6.77 18.21
CA ASP A 214 -3.25 -7.69 17.29
C ASP A 214 -4.17 -8.73 16.64
N GLU A 215 -5.06 -9.34 17.43
CA GLU A 215 -5.98 -10.36 16.91
C GLU A 215 -7.10 -9.74 16.05
N GLN A 216 -7.59 -8.56 16.44
CA GLN A 216 -8.64 -7.83 15.70
C GLN A 216 -8.10 -7.23 14.40
N THR A 217 -6.87 -6.70 14.41
CA THR A 217 -6.19 -6.19 13.21
C THR A 217 -5.91 -7.35 12.24
N ARG A 218 -5.49 -8.52 12.74
CA ARG A 218 -5.33 -9.74 11.95
C ARG A 218 -6.66 -10.21 11.34
N LYS A 219 -7.76 -10.16 12.09
CA LYS A 219 -9.12 -10.47 11.59
C LYS A 219 -9.59 -9.49 10.51
N LEU A 220 -9.32 -8.20 10.66
CA LEU A 220 -9.67 -7.17 9.65
C LEU A 220 -8.77 -7.24 8.41
N GLN A 221 -7.50 -7.56 8.59
CA GLN A 221 -6.60 -7.89 7.48
C GLN A 221 -7.18 -9.05 6.67
N THR A 222 -7.70 -10.08 7.35
CA THR A 222 -8.40 -11.21 6.71
C THR A 222 -9.72 -10.81 6.04
N ALA A 223 -10.48 -9.86 6.61
CA ALA A 223 -11.74 -9.39 6.01
C ALA A 223 -11.53 -8.51 4.78
N LEU A 224 -10.56 -7.58 4.81
CA LEU A 224 -10.15 -6.80 3.64
C LEU A 224 -9.44 -7.65 2.57
N LEU A 225 -8.95 -8.85 2.92
CA LEU A 225 -8.41 -9.83 1.96
C LEU A 225 -9.51 -10.53 1.14
N LEU A 226 -10.78 -10.44 1.53
CA LEU A 226 -11.89 -11.14 0.88
C LEU A 226 -12.82 -10.24 0.05
N GLU A 227 -12.67 -8.91 0.10
CA GLU A 227 -13.43 -8.01 -0.76
C GLU A 227 -12.65 -7.74 -2.06
N ASP A 228 -13.21 -8.15 -3.19
CA ASP A 228 -12.68 -7.88 -4.53
C ASP A 228 -12.73 -6.36 -4.83
N PRO A 229 -11.58 -5.65 -4.90
CA PRO A 229 -11.55 -4.21 -5.15
C PRO A 229 -11.95 -3.84 -6.59
N ILE A 230 -11.96 -4.82 -7.49
CA ILE A 230 -12.03 -4.64 -8.95
C ILE A 230 -13.37 -4.01 -9.35
N GLN A 231 -14.50 -4.43 -8.77
CA GLN A 231 -15.82 -3.95 -9.19
C GLN A 231 -16.13 -2.49 -8.79
N ARG A 232 -15.50 -1.99 -7.72
CA ARG A 232 -15.80 -0.64 -7.20
C ARG A 232 -15.09 0.47 -7.98
N ILE A 233 -13.90 0.19 -8.51
CA ILE A 233 -13.14 1.15 -9.33
C ILE A 233 -13.82 1.32 -10.70
N GLU A 234 -14.29 0.24 -11.33
CA GLU A 234 -15.07 0.33 -12.59
C GLU A 234 -16.34 1.17 -12.43
N SER A 235 -17.02 1.05 -11.28
CA SER A 235 -18.22 1.83 -10.98
C SER A 235 -17.95 3.35 -10.88
N THR A 236 -16.71 3.76 -10.62
CA THR A 236 -16.35 5.18 -10.47
C THR A 236 -15.85 5.80 -11.79
N LEU A 237 -15.49 4.98 -12.78
CA LEU A 237 -14.92 5.42 -14.06
C LEU A 237 -15.97 5.53 -15.19
N LEU A 238 -17.18 5.01 -15.00
CA LEU A 238 -18.23 5.00 -16.04
C LEU A 238 -19.17 6.23 -16.02
N LEU A 239 -18.81 7.31 -15.33
CA LEU A 239 -19.66 8.52 -15.25
C LEU A 239 -19.17 9.72 -16.09
N GLU A 240 -18.14 9.57 -16.91
CA GLU A 240 -17.71 10.61 -17.85
C GLU A 240 -17.86 10.15 -19.31
N GLU A 241 -19.07 10.30 -19.84
CA GLU A 241 -19.32 10.33 -21.29
C GLU A 241 -18.96 11.73 -21.82
N PRO A 242 -18.12 11.88 -22.86
CA PRO A 242 -17.86 13.20 -23.44
C PRO A 242 -18.97 13.57 -24.44
N ALA A 243 -19.45 14.80 -24.31
CA ALA A 243 -20.38 15.43 -25.24
C ALA A 243 -19.73 15.67 -26.61
N GLN A 244 -20.55 15.51 -27.65
CA GLN A 244 -20.26 15.65 -29.08
C GLN A 244 -19.83 17.06 -29.52
N GLY A 245 -19.09 17.10 -30.64
CA GLY A 245 -18.83 18.26 -31.50
C GLY A 245 -17.33 18.47 -31.71
N SER A 246 -16.75 18.58 -32.90
CA SER A 246 -17.26 18.88 -34.23
C SER A 246 -16.14 18.59 -35.25
N GLU A 247 -16.51 18.14 -36.45
CA GLU A 247 -15.64 17.78 -37.57
C GLU A 247 -14.81 18.94 -38.16
N SER A 248 -13.65 18.63 -38.74
CA SER A 248 -13.06 19.13 -40.01
C SER A 248 -11.64 18.54 -40.18
N ASN A 249 -11.40 17.44 -40.89
CA ASN A 249 -11.24 17.20 -42.34
C ASN A 249 -9.83 17.52 -42.92
N LEU A 250 -9.36 16.59 -43.77
CA LEU A 250 -8.24 16.65 -44.76
C LEU A 250 -6.80 16.45 -44.21
N LEU A 251 -5.88 15.70 -44.83
CA LEU A 251 -5.81 14.91 -46.06
C LEU A 251 -4.57 13.98 -45.95
N LEU A 252 -4.64 12.83 -46.62
CA LEU A 252 -3.61 11.81 -46.80
C LEU A 252 -2.37 12.35 -47.53
N GLU A 253 -1.16 11.89 -47.18
CA GLU A 253 -0.17 11.33 -48.13
C GLU A 253 0.96 10.57 -47.39
N GLU A 254 1.20 9.34 -47.82
CA GLU A 254 2.43 8.54 -47.79
C GLU A 254 2.57 8.03 -49.25
N PRO A 255 3.75 7.70 -49.84
CA PRO A 255 4.85 6.99 -49.16
C PRO A 255 6.30 7.24 -49.70
N ALA A 256 7.25 6.52 -49.07
CA ALA A 256 8.32 5.71 -49.69
C ALA A 256 9.80 6.16 -49.64
N GLN A 257 10.60 5.19 -49.13
CA GLN A 257 11.94 4.74 -49.55
C GLN A 257 13.17 5.65 -49.41
N GLY A 258 14.17 5.14 -48.66
CA GLY A 258 15.57 5.24 -49.10
C GLY A 258 16.63 5.46 -48.03
N SER A 259 17.41 4.40 -47.79
CA SER A 259 18.86 4.40 -47.54
C SER A 259 19.47 5.06 -46.29
N LYS A 260 20.13 4.17 -45.54
CA LYS A 260 21.18 4.34 -44.52
C LYS A 260 22.22 5.42 -44.85
N SER A 261 22.59 6.25 -43.87
CA SER A 261 23.93 6.31 -43.25
C SER A 261 23.97 7.36 -42.13
N ALA A 262 24.76 7.06 -41.11
CA ALA A 262 24.93 7.76 -39.85
C ALA A 262 25.39 9.23 -39.99
N LEU A 263 24.85 10.13 -39.16
CA LEU A 263 25.59 11.24 -38.57
C LEU A 263 25.04 11.56 -37.18
N LEU A 264 25.96 11.64 -36.23
CA LEU A 264 25.81 12.17 -34.88
C LEU A 264 25.21 13.58 -34.92
N LEU A 265 24.17 13.79 -34.12
CA LEU A 265 23.95 15.04 -33.41
C LEU A 265 23.55 14.68 -31.98
N GLU A 266 24.44 14.99 -31.05
CA GLU A 266 24.05 15.25 -29.67
C GLU A 266 23.03 16.40 -29.66
N GLU A 267 21.97 16.27 -28.87
CA GLU A 267 21.22 17.36 -28.22
C GLU A 267 20.36 16.70 -27.10
N PRO A 268 19.92 17.45 -26.08
CA PRO A 268 20.06 17.06 -24.69
C PRO A 268 18.90 16.21 -24.18
N ALA A 269 19.23 15.19 -23.39
CA ALA A 269 18.25 14.46 -22.60
C ALA A 269 17.74 15.34 -21.44
N GLN A 270 16.74 16.18 -21.71
CA GLN A 270 15.81 16.65 -20.67
C GLN A 270 14.89 15.48 -20.29
N GLY A 271 15.47 14.52 -19.57
CA GLY A 271 14.75 13.41 -18.99
C GLY A 271 14.04 13.88 -17.73
N SER A 272 12.75 14.20 -17.84
CA SER A 272 11.84 14.20 -16.69
C SER A 272 11.73 12.77 -16.17
N LYS A 273 12.01 12.61 -14.89
CA LYS A 273 12.51 11.35 -14.32
C LYS A 273 11.82 11.07 -12.98
N SER A 274 10.63 10.48 -13.07
CA SER A 274 10.13 9.56 -12.03
C SER A 274 9.13 8.56 -12.58
N ALA A 275 9.23 7.34 -12.06
CA ALA A 275 8.54 6.16 -12.54
C ALA A 275 7.10 6.09 -12.05
N LEU A 276 6.23 6.93 -12.61
CA LEU A 276 4.87 6.57 -13.01
C LEU A 276 4.63 7.25 -14.37
N LEU A 277 4.95 6.56 -15.46
CA LEU A 277 4.61 7.01 -16.82
C LEU A 277 3.10 6.89 -17.01
N LEU A 278 2.36 7.92 -16.59
CA LEU A 278 1.00 8.17 -17.05
C LEU A 278 1.12 8.87 -18.41
N GLU A 279 1.00 8.12 -19.50
CA GLU A 279 0.51 8.68 -20.76
C GLU A 279 -0.97 8.30 -20.89
N GLU A 280 -1.74 9.22 -21.46
CA GLU A 280 -3.20 9.39 -21.38
C GLU A 280 -4.08 8.14 -21.57
#